data_AF-A0A6C0W2R2-F1
#
_entry.id   AF-A0A6C0W2R2-F1
#
_cell.length_a   1.000
_cell.length_b   1.000
_cell.length_c   1.000
_cell.angle_alpha   90.00
_cell.angle_beta   90.00
_cell.angle_gamma   90.00
#
_symmetry.space_group_name_H-M   'P 1'
#
loop_
_entity.id
_entity.type
_entity.pdbx_description
1 polymer ?
#
loop_
_entity_poly.entity_id
_entity_poly.type
_entity_poly.pdbx_seq_one_letter_code
_entity_poly.pdbx_strand_id
1 'polypeptide(L)'
;MIEIIPITYLILLSAILTPIFILLILQVINFQRKEYSLLQNLKSFNLSILSTEEIYSIANLCIDHKKLCLALTVLEDRLHKNTDMSLKWQAKYCNAIGFIFNDISLNMTAKKYYEYACRLDPQYLYPRKNLENLYK
;
A
#
# COMPACT_ATOMS: atom_id res chain seq x y z
N MET A 1 -1.98 -28.40 44.50
CA MET A 1 -3.08 -27.45 44.22
C MET A 1 -2.59 -26.13 43.60
N ILE A 2 -1.47 -25.55 44.04
CA ILE A 2 -0.95 -24.27 43.52
C ILE A 2 -0.61 -24.33 42.01
N GLU A 3 -0.16 -25.47 41.49
CA GLU A 3 0.17 -25.64 40.06
C GLU A 3 -1.05 -25.82 39.13
N ILE A 4 -2.22 -26.18 39.66
CA ILE A 4 -3.43 -26.42 38.85
C ILE A 4 -4.11 -25.10 38.46
N ILE A 5 -4.02 -24.09 39.33
CA ILE A 5 -4.58 -22.74 39.12
C ILE A 5 -3.99 -22.07 37.85
N PRO A 6 -2.66 -22.01 37.64
CA PRO A 6 -2.10 -21.41 36.43
C PRO A 6 -2.43 -22.21 35.16
N ILE A 7 -2.49 -23.54 35.22
CA ILE A 7 -2.83 -24.37 34.06
C ILE A 7 -4.28 -24.15 33.61
N THR A 8 -5.21 -24.14 34.56
CA THR A 8 -6.64 -23.90 34.27
C THR A 8 -6.89 -22.49 33.74
N TYR A 9 -6.17 -21.50 34.26
CA TYR A 9 -6.19 -20.13 33.74
C TYR A 9 -5.72 -20.04 32.28
N LEU A 10 -4.60 -20.70 31.94
CA LEU A 10 -4.08 -20.72 30.56
C LEU A 10 -5.05 -21.39 29.58
N ILE A 11 -5.72 -22.48 29.99
CA ILE A 11 -6.71 -23.15 29.15
C ILE A 11 -7.92 -22.23 28.89
N LEU A 12 -8.42 -21.57 29.92
CA LEU A 12 -9.55 -20.63 29.78
C LEU A 12 -9.18 -19.45 28.87
N LEU A 13 -7.98 -18.89 29.06
CA LEU A 13 -7.45 -17.80 28.24
C LEU A 13 -7.31 -18.22 26.77
N SER A 14 -6.76 -19.41 26.52
CA SER A 14 -6.65 -19.99 25.18
C SER A 14 -8.02 -20.21 24.54
N ALA A 15 -9.00 -20.68 25.31
CA ALA A 15 -10.35 -20.89 24.82
C ALA A 15 -11.04 -19.58 24.38
N ILE A 16 -10.72 -18.45 25.02
CA ILE A 16 -11.23 -17.12 24.66
C ILE A 16 -10.46 -16.52 23.46
N LEU A 17 -9.14 -16.69 23.41
CA LEU A 17 -8.32 -16.11 22.35
C LEU A 17 -8.52 -16.79 20.99
N THR A 18 -8.73 -18.10 20.98
CA THR A 18 -8.91 -18.89 19.74
C THR A 18 -10.04 -18.35 18.85
N PRO A 19 -11.28 -18.13 19.32
CA PRO A 19 -12.35 -17.60 18.48
C PRO A 19 -12.07 -16.16 18.01
N ILE A 20 -11.46 -15.32 18.86
CA ILE A 20 -11.07 -13.94 18.47
C ILE A 20 -10.09 -13.99 17.31
N PHE A 21 -9.08 -14.86 17.39
CA PHE A 21 -8.09 -15.03 16.33
C PHE A 21 -8.72 -15.52 15.02
N ILE A 22 -9.66 -16.47 15.08
CA ILE A 22 -10.41 -16.94 13.91
C ILE A 22 -11.23 -15.79 13.28
N LEU A 23 -11.91 -14.98 14.09
CA LEU A 23 -12.68 -13.84 13.61
C LEU A 23 -11.80 -12.80 12.91
N LEU A 24 -10.62 -12.51 13.46
CA LEU A 24 -9.64 -11.60 12.84
C LEU A 24 -9.15 -12.14 11.50
N ILE A 25 -8.85 -13.44 11.41
CA ILE A 25 -8.45 -14.08 10.15
C ILE A 25 -9.57 -13.97 9.10
N LEU A 26 -10.82 -14.27 9.48
CA LEU A 26 -11.95 -14.19 8.56
C LEU A 26 -12.18 -12.76 8.07
N GLN A 27 -12.03 -11.75 8.93
CA GLN A 27 -12.10 -10.34 8.54
C GLN A 27 -11.03 -9.99 7.51
N VAL A 28 -9.79 -10.43 7.73
CA VAL A 28 -8.68 -10.20 6.79
C VAL A 28 -8.94 -10.87 5.44
N ILE A 29 -9.38 -12.13 5.44
CA ILE A 29 -9.68 -12.86 4.19
C ILE A 29 -10.81 -12.18 3.41
N ASN A 30 -11.88 -11.78 4.10
CA ASN A 30 -13.02 -11.11 3.44
C ASN A 30 -12.63 -9.74 2.88
N PHE A 31 -11.80 -8.99 3.60
CA PHE A 31 -11.24 -7.73 3.12
C PHE A 31 -10.41 -7.95 1.84
N GLN A 32 -9.49 -8.91 1.85
CA GLN A 32 -8.66 -9.24 0.70
C GLN A 32 -9.47 -9.70 -0.52
N ARG A 33 -10.52 -10.52 -0.32
CA ARG A 33 -11.39 -10.98 -1.42
C ARG A 33 -12.12 -9.82 -2.09
N LYS A 34 -12.66 -8.89 -1.30
CA LYS A 34 -13.36 -7.71 -1.82
C LYS A 34 -12.42 -6.84 -2.64
N GLU A 35 -11.18 -6.68 -2.18
CA GLU A 35 -10.17 -5.90 -2.89
C GLU A 35 -9.69 -6.60 -4.17
N TYR A 36 -9.47 -7.92 -4.14
CA TYR A 36 -9.10 -8.70 -5.32
C TYR A 36 -10.17 -8.64 -6.42
N SER A 37 -11.46 -8.67 -6.04
CA SER A 37 -12.56 -8.52 -7.00
C SER A 37 -12.53 -7.14 -7.68
N LEU A 38 -12.25 -6.06 -6.93
CA LEU A 38 -12.10 -4.72 -7.51
C LEU A 38 -10.90 -4.64 -8.45
N LEU A 39 -9.77 -5.21 -8.05
CA LEU A 39 -8.57 -5.33 -8.88
C LEU A 39 -8.86 -6.10 -10.18
N GLN A 40 -9.62 -7.20 -10.10
CA GLN A 40 -9.98 -7.99 -11.27
C GLN A 40 -10.89 -7.21 -12.22
N ASN A 41 -11.87 -6.48 -11.69
CA ASN A 41 -12.71 -5.59 -12.48
C ASN A 41 -11.88 -4.47 -13.14
N LEU A 42 -10.92 -3.90 -12.43
CA LEU A 42 -10.02 -2.89 -12.99
C LEU A 42 -9.01 -3.44 -13.98
N LYS A 43 -8.56 -4.70 -13.87
CA LYS A 43 -7.72 -5.36 -14.87
C LYS A 43 -8.52 -5.79 -16.10
N SER A 44 -9.80 -6.11 -15.93
CA SER A 44 -10.72 -6.34 -17.06
C SER A 44 -10.99 -5.05 -17.84
N PHE A 45 -10.95 -3.91 -17.16
CA PHE A 45 -10.72 -2.62 -17.81
C PHE A 45 -9.28 -2.63 -18.32
N ASN A 46 -9.05 -2.47 -19.62
CA ASN A 46 -7.77 -2.80 -20.22
C ASN A 46 -6.65 -1.80 -19.83
N LEU A 47 -6.08 -1.92 -18.62
CA LEU A 47 -5.01 -1.05 -18.06
C LEU A 47 -3.77 -1.00 -18.96
N SER A 48 -3.57 -2.01 -19.82
CA SER A 48 -2.50 -2.07 -20.81
C SER A 48 -2.62 -0.99 -21.89
N ILE A 49 -3.84 -0.61 -22.26
CA ILE A 49 -4.14 0.39 -23.30
C ILE A 49 -4.02 1.82 -22.73
N LEU A 50 -4.21 1.98 -21.43
CA LEU A 50 -4.18 3.29 -20.79
C LEU A 50 -2.79 3.91 -20.82
N SER A 51 -2.78 5.23 -20.98
CA SER A 51 -1.59 6.05 -20.88
C SER A 51 -1.06 6.08 -19.44
N THR A 52 0.21 6.42 -19.29
CA THR A 52 0.86 6.56 -17.97
C THR A 52 0.19 7.63 -17.11
N GLU A 53 -0.41 8.64 -17.73
CA GLU A 53 -1.13 9.71 -17.04
C GLU A 53 -2.50 9.27 -16.51
N GLU A 54 -3.25 8.51 -17.31
CA GLU A 54 -4.56 7.97 -16.90
C GLU A 54 -4.40 7.00 -15.73
N ILE A 55 -3.41 6.11 -15.81
CA ILE A 55 -3.09 5.17 -14.73
C ILE A 55 -2.73 5.92 -13.44
N TYR A 56 -1.93 6.98 -13.56
CA TYR A 56 -1.58 7.84 -12.42
C TYR A 56 -2.81 8.53 -11.82
N SER A 57 -3.73 9.01 -12.66
CA SER A 57 -4.98 9.65 -12.22
C SER A 57 -5.88 8.66 -11.49
N ILE A 58 -6.00 7.43 -11.99
CA ILE A 58 -6.73 6.34 -11.31
C ILE A 58 -6.09 6.03 -9.96
N ALA A 59 -4.76 5.97 -9.88
CA ALA A 59 -4.07 5.74 -8.63
C ALA A 59 -4.36 6.84 -7.59
N ASN A 60 -4.34 8.13 -7.99
CA ASN A 60 -4.68 9.23 -7.08
C ASN A 60 -6.13 9.13 -6.58
N LEU A 61 -7.10 8.83 -7.46
CA LEU A 61 -8.48 8.59 -7.04
C LEU A 61 -8.56 7.44 -6.02
N CYS A 62 -7.78 6.38 -6.20
CA CYS A 62 -7.72 5.29 -5.24
C CYS A 62 -7.14 5.73 -3.89
N ILE A 63 -6.08 6.55 -3.90
CA ILE A 63 -5.48 7.13 -2.68
C ILE A 63 -6.52 7.99 -1.94
N ASP A 64 -7.23 8.87 -2.64
CA ASP A 64 -8.25 9.76 -2.07
C ASP A 64 -9.37 8.96 -1.40
N HIS A 65 -9.75 7.82 -1.98
CA HIS A 65 -10.74 6.90 -1.43
C HIS A 65 -10.16 5.86 -0.45
N LYS A 66 -8.93 6.05 0.04
CA LYS A 66 -8.23 5.14 0.98
C LYS A 66 -8.09 3.68 0.49
N LYS A 67 -8.13 3.47 -0.82
CA LYS A 67 -7.84 2.17 -1.48
C LYS A 67 -6.35 2.04 -1.78
N LEU A 68 -5.53 2.06 -0.71
CA LEU A 68 -4.07 2.18 -0.80
C LEU A 68 -3.39 0.99 -1.49
N CYS A 69 -3.83 -0.24 -1.21
CA CYS A 69 -3.24 -1.44 -1.80
C CYS A 69 -3.53 -1.54 -3.31
N LEU A 70 -4.76 -1.21 -3.73
CA LEU A 70 -5.08 -1.02 -5.15
C LEU A 70 -4.20 0.04 -5.82
N ALA A 71 -4.08 1.24 -5.22
CA ALA A 71 -3.26 2.31 -5.76
C ALA A 71 -1.79 1.86 -5.93
N LEU A 72 -1.23 1.22 -4.90
CA LEU A 72 0.12 0.69 -4.91
C LEU A 72 0.30 -0.34 -6.04
N THR A 73 -0.62 -1.30 -6.14
CA THR A 73 -0.57 -2.36 -7.16
C THR A 73 -0.56 -1.78 -8.58
N VAL A 74 -1.43 -0.80 -8.86
CA VAL A 74 -1.53 -0.18 -10.18
C VAL A 74 -0.27 0.63 -10.53
N LEU A 75 0.28 1.36 -9.57
CA LEU A 75 1.51 2.13 -9.73
C LEU A 75 2.72 1.21 -9.98
N GLU A 76 2.91 0.18 -9.14
CA GLU A 76 4.03 -0.76 -9.25
C GLU A 76 3.95 -1.60 -10.54
N ASP A 77 2.77 -2.11 -10.89
CA ASP A 77 2.58 -2.91 -12.11
C ASP A 77 3.00 -2.13 -13.36
N ARG A 78 2.61 -0.85 -13.44
CA ARG A 78 2.97 0.02 -14.56
C ARG A 78 4.45 0.42 -14.54
N LEU A 79 5.01 0.69 -13.36
CA LEU A 79 6.43 1.03 -13.21
C LEU A 79 7.34 -0.14 -13.62
N HIS A 80 6.93 -1.39 -13.33
CA HIS A 80 7.69 -2.58 -13.68
C HIS A 80 7.53 -3.00 -15.15
N LYS A 81 6.33 -2.86 -15.73
CA LYS A 81 6.06 -3.32 -17.11
C LYS A 81 6.49 -2.35 -18.20
N ASN A 82 6.56 -1.05 -17.90
CA ASN A 82 6.81 -0.04 -18.92
C ASN A 82 8.25 0.48 -18.85
N THR A 83 9.14 -0.19 -19.58
CA THR A 83 10.56 0.18 -19.70
C THR A 83 10.77 1.54 -20.38
N ASP A 84 9.78 2.04 -21.12
CA ASP A 84 9.86 3.28 -21.88
C ASP A 84 9.24 4.48 -21.13
N MET A 85 8.89 4.31 -19.85
CA MET A 85 8.37 5.39 -19.03
C MET A 85 9.42 6.50 -18.85
N SER A 86 9.05 7.75 -19.14
CA SER A 86 9.97 8.88 -18.92
C SER A 86 10.33 9.04 -17.44
N LEU A 87 11.55 9.52 -17.16
CA LEU A 87 12.05 9.74 -15.80
C LEU A 87 11.12 10.64 -14.98
N LYS A 88 10.50 11.64 -15.61
CA LYS A 88 9.50 12.51 -14.99
C LYS A 88 8.28 11.73 -14.48
N TRP A 89 7.76 10.79 -15.26
CA TRP A 89 6.65 9.95 -14.84
C TRP A 89 7.07 8.93 -13.78
N GLN A 90 8.26 8.34 -13.92
CA GLN A 90 8.80 7.45 -12.88
C GLN A 90 8.92 8.19 -11.54
N ALA A 91 9.41 9.43 -11.53
CA ALA A 91 9.50 10.27 -10.33
C ALA A 91 8.12 10.52 -9.69
N LYS A 92 7.09 10.83 -10.49
CA LYS A 92 5.71 10.98 -10.02
C LYS A 92 5.17 9.69 -9.39
N TYR A 93 5.39 8.55 -10.03
CA TYR A 93 4.96 7.24 -9.53
C TYR A 93 5.66 6.89 -8.21
N CYS A 94 6.99 7.05 -8.15
CA CYS A 94 7.75 6.81 -6.93
C CYS A 94 7.30 7.75 -5.79
N ASN A 95 7.00 9.02 -6.08
CA ASN A 95 6.44 9.93 -5.07
C ASN A 95 5.08 9.48 -4.54
N ALA A 96 4.17 9.04 -5.43
CA ALA A 96 2.86 8.54 -5.02
C ALA A 96 2.98 7.24 -4.20
N ILE A 97 3.86 6.32 -4.58
CA ILE A 97 4.15 5.11 -3.80
C ILE A 97 4.73 5.48 -2.42
N GLY A 98 5.66 6.42 -2.37
CA GLY A 98 6.21 6.93 -1.11
C GLY A 98 5.12 7.54 -0.22
N PHE A 99 4.16 8.27 -0.81
CA PHE A 99 3.01 8.83 -0.10
C PHE A 99 2.13 7.74 0.53
N ILE A 100 1.85 6.67 -0.22
CA ILE A 100 1.10 5.51 0.29
C ILE A 100 1.82 4.89 1.50
N PHE A 101 3.14 4.66 1.41
CA PHE A 101 3.91 4.09 2.51
C PHE A 101 3.95 5.00 3.75
N ASN A 102 3.98 6.32 3.55
CA ASN A 102 3.90 7.28 4.64
C ASN A 102 2.52 7.25 5.34
N ASP A 103 1.43 7.15 4.57
CA ASP A 103 0.06 7.07 5.12
C ASP A 103 -0.14 5.84 6.04
N ILE A 104 0.60 4.74 5.78
CA ILE A 104 0.63 3.54 6.64
C ILE A 104 1.80 3.50 7.62
N SER A 105 2.43 4.64 7.91
CA SER A 105 3.53 4.79 8.89
C SER A 105 4.81 3.99 8.60
N LEU A 106 5.02 3.54 7.35
CA LEU A 106 6.25 2.89 6.90
C LEU A 106 7.27 3.93 6.40
N ASN A 107 7.68 4.83 7.29
CA ASN A 107 8.46 6.03 6.98
C ASN A 107 9.81 5.74 6.30
N MET A 108 10.50 4.66 6.69
CA MET A 108 11.77 4.27 6.06
C MET A 108 11.60 3.84 4.60
N THR A 109 10.50 3.15 4.30
CA THR A 109 10.15 2.77 2.93
C THR A 109 9.75 4.01 2.14
N ALA A 110 8.89 4.85 2.70
CA ALA A 110 8.47 6.12 2.09
C ALA A 110 9.68 7.00 1.72
N LYS A 111 10.63 7.16 2.64
CA LYS A 111 11.88 7.90 2.44
C LYS A 111 12.64 7.41 1.21
N LYS A 112 12.85 6.09 1.05
CA LYS A 112 13.57 5.53 -0.10
C LYS A 112 12.91 5.91 -1.42
N TYR A 113 11.58 5.83 -1.49
CA TYR A 113 10.83 6.20 -2.68
C TYR A 113 10.90 7.70 -2.99
N TYR A 114 10.80 8.56 -1.98
CA TYR A 114 10.94 10.00 -2.19
C TYR A 114 12.36 10.40 -2.62
N GLU A 115 13.39 9.82 -2.01
CA GLU A 115 14.78 10.04 -2.41
C GLU A 115 15.05 9.57 -3.85
N TYR A 116 14.47 8.43 -4.23
CA TYR A 116 14.57 7.93 -5.59
C TYR A 116 13.83 8.85 -6.59
N ALA A 117 12.63 9.32 -6.24
CA ALA A 117 11.89 10.29 -7.03
C ALA A 117 12.68 11.60 -7.23
N CYS A 118 13.34 12.12 -6.19
CA CYS A 118 14.21 13.30 -6.30
C CYS A 118 15.42 13.06 -7.22
N ARG A 119 15.96 11.84 -7.27
CA ARG A 119 17.06 11.49 -8.19
C ARG A 119 16.60 11.42 -9.64
N LEU A 120 15.40 10.89 -9.87
CA LEU A 120 14.82 10.75 -11.21
C LEU A 120 14.43 12.09 -11.82
N ASP A 121 13.83 12.98 -11.03
CA ASP A 121 13.47 14.35 -11.45
C ASP A 121 13.81 15.36 -10.34
N PRO A 122 15.00 15.97 -10.38
CA PRO A 122 15.41 16.96 -9.39
C PRO A 122 14.56 18.24 -9.37
N GLN A 123 13.83 18.54 -10.44
CA GLN A 123 12.94 19.70 -10.52
C GLN A 123 11.55 19.41 -9.95
N TYR A 124 11.21 18.14 -9.73
CA TYR A 124 9.95 17.76 -9.10
C TYR A 124 10.03 18.02 -7.59
N LEU A 125 9.32 19.04 -7.12
CA LEU A 125 9.44 19.55 -5.74
C LEU A 125 8.66 18.74 -4.69
N TYR A 126 7.62 18.01 -5.10
CA TYR A 126 6.74 17.28 -4.19
C TYR A 126 7.44 16.21 -3.33
N PRO A 127 8.33 15.35 -3.88
CA PRO A 127 9.05 14.36 -3.06
C PRO A 127 9.97 15.01 -2.02
N ARG A 128 10.56 16.18 -2.34
CA ARG A 128 11.37 16.93 -1.37
C ARG A 128 10.51 17.44 -0.22
N LYS A 129 9.36 18.05 -0.53
CA LYS A 129 8.38 18.49 0.48
C LYS A 129 7.90 17.32 1.35
N ASN A 130 7.68 16.16 0.74
CA ASN A 130 7.28 14.95 1.46
C ASN A 130 8.41 14.39 2.35
N LEU A 131 9.68 14.46 1.91
CA LEU A 131 10.83 14.13 2.76
C LEU A 131 10.94 15.06 3.96
N GLU A 132 10.78 16.37 3.76
CA GLU A 132 10.79 17.34 4.86
C GLU A 132 9.69 17.05 5.89
N ASN A 133 8.50 16.68 5.43
CA ASN A 133 7.39 16.29 6.30
C ASN A 133 7.65 15.00 7.09
N LEU A 134 8.47 14.07 6.58
CA LEU A 134 8.84 12.85 7.31
C LEU A 134 9.75 13.11 8.52
N TYR A 135 10.49 14.22 8.52
CA TYR A 135 11.45 14.56 9.57
C TYR A 135 10.91 15.58 10.59
N LYS A 136 9.68 16.07 10.41
CA LYS A 136 8.99 16.92 11.37
C LYS A 136 8.26 16.08 12.40
#